data_AF-A0A8T6S0A4-F1
#
_entry.id   AF-A0A8T6S0A4-F1
#
_cell.length_a   1.000
_cell.length_b   1.000
_cell.length_c   1.000
_cell.angle_alpha   90.00
_cell.angle_beta   90.00
_cell.angle_gamma   90.00
#
_symmetry.space_group_name_H-M   'P 1'
#
loop_
_entity.id
_entity.type
_entity.pdbx_description
1 polymer ?
#
loop_
_entity_poly.entity_id
_entity_poly.type
_entity_poly.pdbx_seq_one_letter_code
_entity_poly.pdbx_strand_id
1 'polypeptide(L)'
;MKREFTCVSPYNPDFDGSRVHVYDSTLRDGEQMPGVAFSREEKLAIARALDDARVPEIEAGFPSVSASEFQSIKAILDMDMDADISVLCRCCEPDLDKVRQLDVDLVMLF
;
A
#
# COMPACT_ATOMS: atom_id res chain seq x y z
N MET A 1 -20.32 -10.32 -27.88
CA MET A 1 -19.88 -8.94 -28.13
C MET A 1 -19.07 -8.49 -26.92
N LYS A 2 -17.72 -8.53 -26.99
CA LYS A 2 -16.87 -8.02 -25.91
C LYS A 2 -17.06 -6.49 -25.90
N ARG A 3 -17.54 -5.94 -24.81
CA ARG A 3 -17.51 -4.49 -24.60
C ARG A 3 -16.09 -4.16 -24.17
N GLU A 4 -15.35 -3.53 -25.06
CA GLU A 4 -14.07 -2.92 -24.72
C GLU A 4 -14.37 -1.61 -23.99
N PHE A 5 -14.08 -1.57 -22.70
CA PHE A 5 -14.17 -0.35 -21.90
C PHE A 5 -12.76 0.18 -21.70
N THR A 6 -12.33 1.06 -22.60
CA THR A 6 -11.05 1.77 -22.46
C THR A 6 -11.34 3.12 -21.81
N CYS A 7 -11.29 3.17 -20.48
CA CYS A 7 -11.36 4.43 -19.73
C CYS A 7 -9.94 4.99 -19.58
N VAL A 8 -9.38 5.49 -20.67
CA VAL A 8 -8.13 6.27 -20.65
C VAL A 8 -8.44 7.70 -20.20
N SER A 9 -7.64 8.23 -19.28
CA SER A 9 -7.78 9.62 -18.82
C SER A 9 -7.68 10.58 -20.00
N PRO A 10 -8.55 11.61 -20.11
CA PRO A 10 -8.42 12.63 -21.16
C PRO A 10 -7.13 13.45 -21.01
N TYR A 11 -6.46 13.37 -19.85
CA TYR A 11 -5.19 14.02 -19.57
C TYR A 11 -3.98 13.11 -19.80
N ASN A 12 -4.19 11.86 -20.23
CA ASN A 12 -3.13 10.94 -20.64
C ASN A 12 -3.52 10.23 -21.95
N PRO A 13 -3.66 10.99 -23.06
CA PRO A 13 -4.18 10.47 -24.33
C PRO A 13 -3.27 9.42 -24.98
N ASP A 14 -1.99 9.38 -24.60
CA ASP A 14 -1.00 8.45 -25.14
C ASP A 14 -0.96 7.12 -24.39
N PHE A 15 -1.78 6.95 -23.33
CA PHE A 15 -1.85 5.68 -22.60
C PHE A 15 -2.56 4.62 -23.43
N ASP A 16 -1.80 3.63 -23.89
CA ASP A 16 -2.29 2.53 -24.72
C ASP A 16 -2.83 1.32 -23.90
N GLY A 17 -2.85 1.44 -22.57
CA GLY A 17 -3.30 0.37 -21.67
C GLY A 17 -2.34 -0.81 -21.55
N SER A 18 -1.15 -0.75 -22.17
CA SER A 18 -0.21 -1.88 -22.23
C SER A 18 0.54 -2.11 -20.91
N ARG A 19 0.70 -1.07 -20.08
CA ARG A 19 1.44 -1.12 -18.82
C ARG A 19 0.65 -0.48 -17.69
N VAL A 20 0.00 -1.32 -16.89
CA VAL A 20 -0.70 -0.94 -15.66
C VAL A 20 0.13 -1.41 -14.47
N HIS A 21 0.34 -0.53 -13.51
CA HIS A 21 0.86 -0.88 -12.20
C HIS A 21 -0.30 -0.80 -11.21
N VAL A 22 -0.56 -1.89 -10.49
CA VAL A 22 -1.64 -1.96 -9.50
C VAL A 22 -1.03 -1.72 -8.13
N TYR A 23 -1.41 -0.63 -7.52
CA TYR A 23 -1.11 -0.30 -6.16
C TYR A 23 -2.35 -0.58 -5.31
N ASP A 24 -2.22 -1.41 -4.28
CA ASP A 24 -3.33 -1.75 -3.39
C ASP A 24 -3.20 -1.05 -2.03
N SER A 25 -4.23 -0.29 -1.67
CA SER A 25 -4.31 0.48 -0.42
C SER A 25 -5.26 -0.14 0.61
N THR A 26 -5.62 -1.42 0.50
CA THR A 26 -6.58 -2.07 1.41
C THR A 26 -6.14 -1.95 2.86
N LEU A 27 -4.85 -2.13 3.16
CA LEU A 27 -4.32 -2.08 4.53
C LEU A 27 -4.27 -0.68 5.14
N ARG A 28 -4.42 0.37 4.32
CA ARG A 28 -4.39 1.78 4.74
C ARG A 28 -5.73 2.46 4.55
N ASP A 29 -6.17 2.66 3.31
CA ASP A 29 -7.42 3.32 2.97
C ASP A 29 -8.62 2.47 3.36
N GLY A 30 -8.51 1.15 3.19
CA GLY A 30 -9.57 0.22 3.58
C GLY A 30 -9.89 0.28 5.08
N GLU A 31 -8.88 0.54 5.91
CA GLU A 31 -9.05 0.70 7.36
C GLU A 31 -9.71 2.05 7.74
N GLN A 32 -9.74 3.04 6.84
CA GLN A 32 -10.48 4.29 7.07
C GLN A 32 -11.99 4.16 6.88
N MET A 33 -12.47 3.01 6.39
CA MET A 33 -13.90 2.73 6.25
C MET A 33 -14.55 2.62 7.63
N PRO A 34 -15.66 3.36 7.89
CA PRO A 34 -16.35 3.26 9.18
C PRO A 34 -16.75 1.83 9.54
N GLY A 35 -16.30 1.37 10.72
CA GLY A 35 -16.57 0.01 11.21
C GLY A 35 -15.55 -1.04 10.77
N VAL A 36 -14.51 -0.67 10.03
CA VAL A 36 -13.37 -1.54 9.70
C VAL A 36 -12.19 -1.18 10.59
N ALA A 37 -11.58 -2.20 11.19
CA ALA A 37 -10.32 -2.11 11.90
C ALA A 37 -9.64 -3.48 11.79
N PHE A 38 -8.41 -3.52 11.31
CA PHE A 38 -7.70 -4.77 11.14
C PHE A 38 -6.78 -5.01 12.34
N SER A 39 -6.90 -6.18 12.95
CA SER A 39 -5.85 -6.70 13.83
C SER A 39 -4.55 -6.90 13.03
N ARG A 40 -3.41 -6.94 13.74
CA ARG A 40 -2.13 -7.20 13.10
C ARG A 40 -2.15 -8.53 12.32
N GLU A 41 -2.74 -9.57 12.90
CA GLU A 41 -2.85 -10.89 12.28
C GLU A 41 -3.69 -10.84 10.99
N GLU A 42 -4.78 -10.06 10.97
CA GLU A 42 -5.55 -9.82 9.74
C GLU A 42 -4.75 -9.03 8.70
N LYS A 43 -3.99 -8.01 9.10
CA LYS A 43 -3.12 -7.25 8.17
C LYS A 43 -2.09 -8.17 7.50
N LEU A 44 -1.42 -9.03 8.27
CA LEU A 44 -0.45 -9.99 7.73
C LEU A 44 -1.11 -11.00 6.78
N ALA A 45 -2.30 -11.50 7.12
CA ALA A 45 -3.04 -12.41 6.25
C ALA A 45 -3.47 -11.75 4.94
N ILE A 46 -3.95 -10.50 4.99
CA ILE A 46 -4.33 -9.72 3.81
C ILE A 46 -3.08 -9.42 2.96
N ALA A 47 -1.97 -8.97 3.56
CA ALA A 47 -0.72 -8.71 2.85
C ALA A 47 -0.25 -9.94 2.06
N ARG A 48 -0.24 -11.12 2.71
CA ARG A 48 0.10 -12.37 2.02
C ARG A 48 -0.85 -12.68 0.88
N ALA A 49 -2.15 -12.49 1.07
CA ALA A 49 -3.14 -12.76 0.03
C ALA A 49 -2.97 -11.83 -1.19
N LEU A 50 -2.60 -10.56 -0.97
CA LEU A 50 -2.30 -9.60 -2.03
C LEU A 50 -1.02 -9.99 -2.80
N ASP A 51 0.03 -10.39 -2.08
CA ASP A 51 1.29 -10.88 -2.65
C ASP A 51 1.09 -12.18 -3.47
N ASP A 52 0.35 -13.15 -2.93
CA ASP A 52 -0.03 -14.39 -3.63
C ASP A 52 -0.85 -14.10 -4.90
N ALA A 53 -1.66 -13.04 -4.89
CA ALA A 53 -2.40 -12.54 -6.03
C ALA A 53 -1.54 -11.76 -7.04
N ARG A 54 -0.24 -11.63 -6.80
CA ARG A 54 0.75 -10.92 -7.62
C ARG A 54 0.44 -9.42 -7.78
N VAL A 55 -0.10 -8.81 -6.73
CA VAL A 55 -0.19 -7.35 -6.65
C VAL A 55 1.24 -6.79 -6.56
N PRO A 56 1.65 -5.86 -7.44
CA PRO A 56 3.04 -5.42 -7.48
C PRO A 56 3.42 -4.46 -6.35
N GLU A 57 2.48 -3.69 -5.79
CA GLU A 57 2.74 -2.79 -4.67
C GLU A 57 1.61 -2.81 -3.64
N ILE A 58 1.97 -2.91 -2.35
CA ILE A 58 1.04 -2.91 -1.22
C ILE A 58 1.37 -1.72 -0.30
N GLU A 59 0.40 -0.83 -0.09
CA GLU A 59 0.50 0.21 0.96
C GLU A 59 0.23 -0.40 2.32
N ALA A 60 1.29 -0.64 3.09
CA ALA A 60 1.19 -1.31 4.38
C ALA A 60 0.56 -0.45 5.49
N GLY A 61 0.49 0.87 5.32
CA GLY A 61 -0.12 1.78 6.29
C GLY A 61 0.62 3.10 6.46
N PHE A 62 0.38 3.75 7.61
CA PHE A 62 1.01 5.02 7.97
C PHE A 62 1.77 4.88 9.32
N PRO A 63 3.12 4.75 9.30
CA PRO A 63 3.92 4.47 10.49
C PRO A 63 3.73 5.46 11.66
N SER A 64 3.33 6.70 11.38
CA SER A 64 3.15 7.70 12.43
C SER A 64 1.84 7.59 13.20
N VAL A 65 0.84 6.83 12.73
CA VAL A 65 -0.49 6.73 13.35
C VAL A 65 -0.40 6.24 14.79
N SER A 66 0.31 5.14 15.03
CA SER A 66 0.48 4.59 16.38
C SER A 66 1.68 3.66 16.45
N ALA A 67 2.11 3.32 17.67
CA ALA A 67 3.14 2.31 17.87
C ALA A 67 2.69 0.92 17.39
N SER A 68 1.40 0.60 17.52
CA SER A 68 0.84 -0.66 17.03
C SER A 68 0.94 -0.73 15.51
N GLU A 69 0.62 0.37 14.82
CA GLU A 69 0.69 0.46 13.36
C GLU A 69 2.12 0.28 12.86
N PHE A 70 3.06 0.97 13.49
CA PHE A 70 4.48 0.81 13.19
C PHE A 70 4.94 -0.67 13.32
N GLN A 71 4.52 -1.36 14.38
CA GLN A 71 4.89 -2.77 14.57
C GLN A 71 4.20 -3.70 13.55
N SER A 72 2.97 -3.40 13.15
CA SER A 72 2.28 -4.15 12.09
C SER A 72 2.99 -4.00 10.75
N ILE A 73 3.34 -2.77 10.37
CA ILE A 73 4.09 -2.50 9.13
C ILE A 73 5.45 -3.20 9.14
N LYS A 74 6.17 -3.12 10.26
CA LYS A 74 7.44 -3.84 10.41
C LYS A 74 7.27 -5.35 10.23
N ALA A 75 6.24 -5.92 10.85
CA ALA A 75 5.95 -7.34 10.70
C ALA A 75 5.59 -7.73 9.25
N ILE A 76 4.95 -6.84 8.47
CA ILE A 76 4.69 -7.03 7.04
C ILE A 76 6.00 -7.02 6.25
N LEU A 77 6.91 -6.08 6.52
CA LEU A 77 8.22 -6.02 5.86
C LEU A 77 9.06 -7.28 6.12
N ASP A 78 8.95 -7.87 7.30
CA ASP A 78 9.65 -9.10 7.66
C ASP A 78 9.10 -10.38 6.96
N MET A 79 8.06 -10.25 6.12
CA MET A 79 7.39 -11.39 5.48
C MET A 79 8.07 -11.92 4.21
N ASP A 80 9.12 -11.27 3.68
CA ASP A 80 9.83 -11.67 2.46
C ASP A 80 8.84 -11.90 1.29
N MET A 81 8.24 -10.81 0.81
CA MET A 81 7.22 -10.80 -0.25
C MET A 81 7.81 -10.39 -1.60
N ASP A 82 7.16 -10.78 -2.69
CA ASP A 82 7.54 -10.36 -4.05
C ASP A 82 7.03 -8.93 -4.34
N ALA A 83 5.94 -8.51 -3.69
CA ALA A 83 5.39 -7.16 -3.81
C ALA A 83 6.27 -6.08 -3.15
N ASP A 84 6.42 -4.93 -3.80
CA ASP A 84 7.03 -3.74 -3.20
C ASP A 84 6.14 -3.24 -2.05
N ILE A 85 6.74 -2.88 -0.93
CA ILE A 85 6.00 -2.38 0.24
C ILE A 85 6.18 -0.88 0.37
N SER A 86 5.06 -0.17 0.30
CA SER A 86 5.01 1.27 0.44
C SER A 86 4.32 1.71 1.72
N VAL A 87 4.68 2.90 2.19
CA VAL A 87 4.05 3.53 3.36
C VAL A 87 3.71 4.98 3.08
N LEU A 88 2.64 5.45 3.73
CA LEU A 88 2.26 6.84 3.68
C LEU A 88 3.03 7.67 4.72
N CYS A 89 3.41 8.89 4.37
CA CYS A 89 4.13 9.80 5.25
C CYS A 89 3.73 11.25 4.98
N ARG A 90 3.44 12.04 6.02
CA ARG A 90 3.28 13.50 5.84
C ARG A 90 4.64 14.12 5.52
N CYS A 91 4.62 15.27 4.86
CA CYS A 91 5.82 16.06 4.56
C CYS A 91 6.41 16.79 5.78
N CYS A 92 6.76 16.06 6.86
CA CYS A 92 7.39 16.63 8.06
C CYS A 92 8.45 15.71 8.67
N GLU A 93 9.49 16.30 9.26
CA GLU A 93 10.63 15.56 9.82
C GLU A 93 10.24 14.45 10.83
N PRO A 94 9.32 14.68 11.79
CA PRO A 94 8.97 13.63 12.76
C PRO A 94 8.39 12.35 12.12
N ASP A 95 7.68 12.47 10.99
CA ASP A 95 7.14 11.31 10.29
C ASP A 95 8.21 10.64 9.44
N LEU A 96 9.05 11.43 8.76
CA LEU A 96 10.20 10.91 8.02
C LEU A 96 11.16 10.13 8.93
N ASP A 97 11.39 10.60 10.16
CA ASP A 97 12.23 9.92 11.15
C ASP A 97 11.66 8.56 11.57
N LYS A 98 10.34 8.38 11.55
CA LYS A 98 9.72 7.06 11.76
C LYS A 98 9.92 6.17 10.54
N VAL A 99 9.67 6.68 9.34
CA VAL A 99 9.84 5.91 8.10
C VAL A 99 11.30 5.45 7.93
N ARG A 100 12.28 6.29 8.28
CA ARG A 100 13.73 5.95 8.27
C ARG A 100 14.12 4.76 9.15
N GLN A 101 13.25 4.34 10.08
CA GLN A 101 13.46 3.16 10.92
C GLN A 101 12.91 1.87 10.30
N LEU A 102 12.28 1.98 9.13
CA LEU A 102 11.73 0.88 8.33
C LEU A 102 12.51 0.78 7.02
N ASP A 103 12.65 -0.45 6.52
CA ASP A 103 13.29 -0.74 5.24
C ASP A 103 12.22 -0.92 4.17
N VAL A 104 11.53 0.18 3.84
CA VAL A 104 10.42 0.20 2.86
C VAL A 104 10.96 0.48 1.45
N ASP A 105 10.31 -0.08 0.44
CA ASP A 105 10.69 0.12 -0.97
C ASP A 105 10.29 1.51 -1.48
N LEU A 106 9.14 2.02 -0.99
CA LEU A 106 8.61 3.31 -1.40
C LEU A 106 8.01 4.11 -0.23
N VAL A 107 8.18 5.43 -0.30
CA VAL A 107 7.56 6.38 0.63
C VAL A 107 6.64 7.31 -0.15
N MET A 108 5.35 7.26 0.14
CA MET A 108 4.36 8.13 -0.47
C MET A 108 4.14 9.37 0.41
N LEU A 109 4.45 10.53 -0.14
CA LEU A 109 4.30 11.80 0.54
C LEU A 109 2.95 12.45 0.25
N PHE A 110 2.31 13.02 1.27
CA PHE A 110 1.07 13.80 1.16
C PHE A 110 1.07 15.04 2.07
#